data_AF-A0A450TFM4-F1
#
_entry.id   AF-A0A450TFM4-F1
#
_cell.length_a   1.000
_cell.length_b   1.000
_cell.length_c   1.000
_cell.angle_alpha   90.00
_cell.angle_beta   90.00
_cell.angle_gamma   90.00
#
_symmetry.space_group_name_H-M   'P 1'
#
loop_
_entity.id
_entity.type
_entity.pdbx_description
1 polymer ?
#
loop_
_entity_poly.entity_id
_entity_poly.type
_entity_poly.pdbx_seq_one_letter_code
_entity_poly.pdbx_strand_id
1 'polypeptide(L)'
;MYRKNVYFNTKINTESNANLKVTNTLLNRLSLQELPNVHEKMLNRLLRFRNSMAHGDDGIEITQADLDQFSILVQNLASDLILSILDGLDHRVYLKNA
;
A
#
# COMPACT_ATOMS: atom_id res chain seq x y z
N MET A 1 -32.97 -0.38 0.38
CA MET A 1 -32.87 1.10 0.36
C MET A 1 -31.88 1.46 1.46
N TYR A 2 -30.71 2.08 1.25
CA TYR A 2 -30.33 3.16 0.33
C TYR A 2 -28.98 2.83 -0.36
N ARG A 3 -28.88 3.02 -1.69
CA ARG A 3 -27.62 3.10 -2.44
C ARG A 3 -27.33 4.58 -2.66
N LYS A 4 -26.66 5.26 -1.73
CA LYS A 4 -26.06 6.56 -2.06
C LYS A 4 -24.75 6.29 -2.81
N ASN A 5 -24.52 7.02 -3.90
CA ASN A 5 -23.27 6.96 -4.62
C ASN A 5 -22.14 7.42 -3.68
N VAL A 6 -21.14 6.58 -3.47
CA VAL A 6 -19.88 7.00 -2.85
C VAL A 6 -19.12 7.78 -3.93
N TYR A 7 -19.08 9.10 -3.77
CA TYR A 7 -18.31 9.97 -4.66
C TYR A 7 -16.84 9.92 -4.25
N PHE A 8 -16.06 9.05 -4.89
CA PHE A 8 -14.61 9.08 -4.76
C PHE A 8 -14.05 10.24 -5.59
N ASN A 9 -13.39 11.18 -4.94
CA ASN A 9 -12.49 12.07 -5.66
C ASN A 9 -11.30 11.24 -6.14
N THR A 10 -11.28 10.92 -7.43
CA THR A 10 -10.23 10.12 -8.08
C THR A 10 -8.89 10.85 -8.17
N LYS A 11 -8.84 12.15 -7.84
CA LYS A 11 -7.59 12.88 -7.64
C LYS A 11 -6.99 12.50 -6.29
N ILE A 12 -6.45 11.29 -6.20
CA ILE A 12 -5.46 10.97 -5.17
C ILE A 12 -4.11 11.37 -5.75
N ASN A 13 -3.48 12.37 -5.14
CA ASN A 13 -2.08 12.64 -5.40
C ASN A 13 -1.29 11.47 -4.80
N THR A 14 -0.95 10.49 -5.63
CA THR A 14 -0.15 9.34 -5.21
C THR A 14 1.33 9.69 -5.05
N GLU A 15 1.71 10.97 -5.26
CA GLU A 15 3.07 11.51 -5.14
C GLU A 15 4.11 10.62 -5.86
N SER A 16 3.70 9.94 -6.94
CA SER A 16 4.48 8.97 -7.71
C SER A 16 5.01 7.75 -6.93
N ASN A 17 4.64 7.59 -5.65
CA ASN A 17 5.15 6.56 -4.75
C ASN A 17 4.03 6.07 -3.82
N ALA A 18 3.59 4.83 -4.03
CA ALA A 18 2.67 4.12 -3.12
C ALA A 18 3.41 3.68 -1.83
N ASN A 19 3.87 4.66 -1.04
CA ASN A 19 4.37 4.42 0.31
C ASN A 19 3.21 4.01 1.25
N LEU A 20 3.55 3.56 2.46
CA LEU A 20 2.55 3.04 3.39
C LEU A 20 1.48 4.09 3.72
N LYS A 21 1.86 5.36 3.88
CA LYS A 21 0.94 6.47 4.16
C LYS A 21 -0.08 6.67 3.04
N VAL A 22 0.36 6.69 1.78
CA VAL A 22 -0.53 6.82 0.61
C VAL A 22 -1.46 5.61 0.52
N THR A 23 -0.92 4.40 0.69
CA THR A 23 -1.71 3.16 0.67
C THR A 23 -2.76 3.15 1.79
N ASN A 24 -2.41 3.48 3.03
CA ASN A 24 -3.37 3.53 4.13
C ASN A 24 -4.40 4.65 3.95
N THR A 25 -4.01 5.79 3.36
CA THR A 25 -4.97 6.84 3.00
C THR A 25 -5.99 6.33 1.98
N LEU A 26 -5.57 5.53 0.99
CA LEU A 26 -6.47 4.90 0.02
C LEU A 26 -7.41 3.90 0.69
N LEU A 27 -6.87 3.00 1.52
CA LEU A 27 -7.64 2.00 2.25
C LEU A 27 -8.69 2.66 3.16
N ASN A 28 -8.28 3.68 3.92
CA ASN A 28 -9.16 4.44 4.77
C ASN A 28 -10.32 5.08 3.99
N ARG A 29 -10.05 5.70 2.82
CA ARG A 29 -11.10 6.24 1.94
C ARG A 29 -12.06 5.17 1.43
N LEU A 30 -11.59 3.94 1.26
CA LEU A 30 -12.39 2.78 0.88
C LEU A 30 -13.07 2.11 2.09
N SER A 31 -12.94 2.68 3.29
CA SER A 31 -13.40 2.11 4.56
C SER A 31 -12.82 0.72 4.85
N LEU A 32 -11.62 0.44 4.32
CA LEU A 32 -10.86 -0.79 4.53
C LEU A 32 -9.87 -0.62 5.68
N GLN A 33 -9.48 -1.73 6.29
CA GLN A 33 -8.48 -1.74 7.35
C GLN A 33 -7.11 -1.29 6.81
N GLU A 34 -6.43 -0.43 7.55
CA GLU A 34 -5.09 0.03 7.21
C GLU A 34 -4.05 -1.09 7.36
N LEU A 35 -3.01 -1.07 6.52
CA LEU A 35 -1.89 -1.98 6.64
C LEU A 35 -1.04 -1.63 7.86
N PRO A 36 -0.42 -2.62 8.52
CA PRO A 36 0.32 -2.40 9.74
C PRO A 36 1.61 -1.58 9.51
N ASN A 37 1.93 -0.71 10.47
CA ASN A 37 3.10 0.17 10.43
C ASN A 37 4.45 -0.58 10.39
N VAL A 38 4.46 -1.88 10.69
CA VAL A 38 5.66 -2.73 10.60
C VAL A 38 6.29 -2.72 9.21
N HIS A 39 5.49 -2.49 8.16
CA HIS A 39 5.97 -2.46 6.77
C HIS A 39 6.69 -1.17 6.39
N GLU A 40 6.48 -0.07 7.13
CA GLU A 40 6.87 1.28 6.68
C GLU A 40 8.36 1.39 6.39
N LYS A 41 9.20 0.94 7.32
CA LYS A 41 10.67 1.05 7.21
C LYS A 41 11.20 0.31 5.99
N MET A 42 10.74 -0.94 5.79
CA MET A 42 11.22 -1.79 4.70
C MET A 42 10.64 -1.38 3.35
N LEU A 43 9.39 -0.94 3.29
CA LEU A 43 8.79 -0.36 2.09
C LEU A 43 9.48 0.92 1.66
N ASN A 44 9.81 1.80 2.60
CA ASN A 44 10.59 3.01 2.30
C ASN A 44 11.99 2.68 1.78
N ARG A 45 12.62 1.61 2.31
CA ARG A 45 13.90 1.12 1.77
C ARG A 45 13.72 0.63 0.33
N LEU A 46 12.76 -0.24 0.06
CA LEU A 46 12.47 -0.73 -1.30
C LEU A 46 12.20 0.41 -2.28
N LEU A 47 11.39 1.40 -1.89
CA LEU A 47 11.08 2.55 -2.73
C LEU A 47 12.32 3.39 -3.05
N ARG A 48 13.25 3.57 -2.11
CA ARG A 48 14.52 4.26 -2.37
C ARG A 48 15.34 3.52 -3.43
N PHE A 49 15.47 2.19 -3.30
CA PHE A 49 16.16 1.36 -4.30
C PHE A 49 15.51 1.50 -5.68
N ARG A 50 14.18 1.37 -5.75
CA ARG A 50 13.44 1.55 -7.02
C ARG A 50 13.68 2.94 -7.62
N ASN A 51 13.64 3.99 -6.81
CA ASN A 51 13.78 5.36 -7.26
C ASN A 51 15.18 5.63 -7.82
N SER A 52 16.22 5.20 -7.12
CA SER A 52 17.59 5.35 -7.61
C SER A 52 17.82 4.57 -8.91
N MET A 53 17.32 3.32 -9.02
CA MET A 53 17.37 2.58 -10.29
C MET A 53 16.63 3.32 -11.43
N ALA A 54 15.45 3.86 -11.16
CA ALA A 54 14.66 4.60 -12.16
C ALA A 54 15.33 5.91 -12.60
N HIS A 55 16.17 6.50 -11.75
CA HIS A 55 16.94 7.71 -12.05
C HIS A 55 18.32 7.43 -12.66
N GLY A 56 18.73 6.16 -12.80
CA GLY A 56 20.04 5.79 -13.34
C GLY A 56 21.19 6.02 -12.36
N ASP A 57 20.93 6.00 -11.05
CA ASP A 57 21.98 6.01 -10.03
C ASP A 57 22.68 4.65 -10.02
N ASP A 58 23.93 4.60 -10.49
CA ASP A 58 24.75 3.37 -10.52
C ASP A 58 25.40 3.03 -9.16
N GLY A 59 25.08 3.76 -8.10
CA GLY A 59 25.80 3.72 -6.81
C GLY A 59 25.19 2.85 -5.71
N ILE A 60 24.03 2.22 -5.94
CA ILE A 60 23.38 1.40 -4.91
C ILE A 60 23.83 -0.06 -5.00
N GLU A 61 24.61 -0.49 -4.02
CA GLU A 61 24.93 -1.90 -3.83
C GLU A 61 23.68 -2.68 -3.35
N ILE A 62 23.27 -3.69 -4.13
CA ILE A 62 22.19 -4.61 -3.78
C ILE A 62 22.80 -5.96 -3.44
N THR A 63 22.53 -6.45 -2.23
CA THR A 63 22.95 -7.79 -1.81
C THR A 63 21.82 -8.81 -1.99
N GLN A 64 22.15 -10.11 -2.02
CA GLN A 64 21.13 -11.17 -2.00
C GLN A 64 20.21 -11.05 -0.77
N ALA A 65 20.76 -10.69 0.39
CA ALA A 65 19.98 -10.49 1.60
C ALA A 65 18.93 -9.38 1.45
N ASP A 66 19.22 -8.34 0.65
CA ASP A 66 18.25 -7.29 0.35
C ASP A 66 17.12 -7.81 -0.55
N LEU A 67 17.45 -8.62 -1.55
CA LEU A 67 16.46 -9.27 -2.42
C LEU A 67 15.54 -10.21 -1.63
N ASP A 68 16.10 -10.99 -0.69
CA ASP A 68 15.34 -11.88 0.16
C ASP A 68 14.38 -11.08 1.07
N GLN A 69 14.88 -10.01 1.70
CA GLN A 69 14.08 -9.11 2.54
C GLN A 69 12.97 -8.41 1.75
N PHE A 70 13.24 -7.93 0.54
CA PHE A 70 12.23 -7.31 -0.32
C PHE A 70 11.19 -8.32 -0.78
N SER A 71 11.60 -9.55 -1.08
CA SER A 71 10.68 -10.63 -1.46
C SER A 71 9.70 -10.96 -0.33
N ILE A 72 10.20 -11.09 0.91
CA ILE A 72 9.36 -11.32 2.10
C ILE A 72 8.44 -10.13 2.35
N LEU A 73 8.95 -8.89 2.24
CA LEU A 73 8.16 -7.68 2.39
C LEU A 73 6.97 -7.65 1.42
N VAL A 74 7.21 -7.91 0.12
CA VAL A 74 6.16 -7.89 -0.90
C VAL A 74 5.10 -8.96 -0.63
N GLN A 75 5.52 -10.16 -0.22
CA GLN A 75 4.59 -11.24 0.14
C GLN A 75 3.72 -10.86 1.35
N ASN A 76 4.31 -10.29 2.39
CA ASN A 76 3.57 -9.85 3.57
C ASN A 76 2.61 -8.69 3.26
N LEU A 77 3.07 -7.69 2.50
CA LEU A 77 2.22 -6.57 2.06
C LEU A 77 1.02 -7.05 1.21
N ALA A 78 1.25 -7.99 0.28
CA ALA A 78 0.19 -8.55 -0.53
C ALA A 78 -0.82 -9.34 0.32
N SER A 79 -0.32 -10.13 1.28
CA SER A 79 -1.17 -10.90 2.20
C SER A 79 -2.04 -10.00 3.06
N ASP A 80 -1.45 -8.99 3.70
CA ASP A 80 -2.19 -8.04 4.55
C ASP A 80 -3.20 -7.20 3.75
N LEU A 81 -2.86 -6.81 2.51
CA LEU A 81 -3.78 -6.11 1.63
C LEU A 81 -4.97 -6.99 1.25
N ILE A 82 -4.74 -8.25 0.89
CA ILE A 82 -5.82 -9.20 0.59
C ILE A 82 -6.71 -9.41 1.81
N LEU A 83 -6.12 -9.59 3.00
CA LEU A 83 -6.87 -9.75 4.24
C LEU A 83 -7.74 -8.52 4.54
N SER A 84 -7.20 -7.31 4.37
CA SER A 84 -7.96 -6.06 4.54
C SER A 84 -9.16 -5.97 3.58
N ILE A 85 -8.97 -6.36 2.32
CA ILE A 85 -10.05 -6.38 1.32
C ILE A 85 -11.11 -7.43 1.68
N LEU A 86 -10.70 -8.64 2.05
CA LEU A 86 -11.62 -9.73 2.41
C LEU A 86 -12.43 -9.37 3.67
N ASP A 87 -11.78 -8.81 4.68
CA ASP A 87 -12.44 -8.32 5.90
C ASP A 87 -13.47 -7.22 5.57
N GLY A 88 -13.09 -6.24 4.75
CA GLY A 88 -14.00 -5.18 4.32
C GLY A 88 -15.21 -5.70 3.53
N LEU A 89 -15.02 -6.72 2.70
CA LEU A 89 -16.10 -7.39 1.96
C LEU A 89 -17.06 -8.12 2.91
N ASP A 90 -16.54 -8.90 3.84
CA ASP A 90 -17.34 -9.65 4.82
C ASP A 90 -18.18 -8.71 5.69
N HIS A 91 -17.57 -7.62 6.17
CA HIS A 91 -18.23 -6.59 6.97
C HIS A 91 -19.07 -5.60 6.16
N ARG A 92 -19.14 -5.78 4.83
CA ARG A 92 -19.86 -4.91 3.88
C ARG A 92 -19.58 -3.42 4.10
N VAL A 93 -18.31 -3.07 4.34
CA VAL A 93 -17.91 -1.68 4.68
C VAL A 93 -18.30 -0.69 3.58
N TYR A 94 -18.37 -1.15 2.34
CA TYR A 94 -18.86 -0.39 1.18
C TYR A 94 -20.34 0.04 1.28
N LEU A 95 -21.11 -0.49 2.24
CA LEU A 95 -22.48 -0.07 2.55
C LEU A 95 -22.57 0.81 3.80
N LYS A 96 -21.50 0.90 4.59
CA LYS A 96 -21.46 1.74 5.79
C LYS A 96 -21.22 3.17 5.32
N ASN A 97 -22.11 4.09 5.68
CA ASN A 97 -21.92 5.51 5.36
C ASN A 97 -20.65 6.02 6.07
N ALA A 98 -19.78 6.71 5.32
CA ALA A 98 -18.71 7.53 5.89
C ALA A 98 -19.27 8.75 6.64
#